data_AF-A0A9E5IRR5-F1
#
_entry.id   AF-A0A9E5IRR5-F1
#
_cell.length_a   1.000
_cell.length_b   1.000
_cell.length_c   1.000
_cell.angle_alpha   90.00
_cell.angle_beta   90.00
_cell.angle_gamma   90.00
#
_symmetry.space_group_name_H-M   'P 1'
#
loop_
_entity.id
_entity.type
_entity.pdbx_description
1 polymer ?
#
loop_
_entity_poly.entity_id
_entity_poly.type
_entity_poly.pdbx_seq_one_letter_code
_entity_poly.pdbx_strand_id
1 'polypeptide(L)'
;MESLLRKICCITFEIYQYKKPITVYNVKGFKKVIKMINRMISIRHSFAQVPLKPDLGQGLYIFQNKTIQNAFAQLEQNIGSKNLHREIARTLDRFLGIFDSEDGIGCGYNPSEANFGPVNIATLMHRVGKINKVLKHRNQRIYSFESHQLIELKNQVLTCHQPFKAQNISNALYGLKGMTDSDEARALMAALTAKIPSIMDFNAQAIGNAIYGLQGMADSDEARALMDALTAKIPSIMDFKAQEIGNALYGLQGMADSDEARALMVALTKKIPSIRDFRAQNIANALYGLKGMTDSDEVRALVAALTVKIPSNMDFKAQEIGNAFYGLQGMTDSDEARALMAALTKKIPSIRVRDFRAQNIANALYGLKGMTDSDEVRALMAALTKKIPSIRDFRAQNIANALYGLKGMTELRAKIPSIMDFNAQAIGNAIYGLQGMTDSDEARDLMAELTKKIPSIMDFNAQAIGNAFYGLQGMTDSYEARDLMAALTAKIPSILDSQAIGNAIYGLQGMTDSPETRALMAALTKKIPSIRDFRAQNIANALYGLKGMT
;
A
#
# COMPACT_ATOMS: atom_id res chain seq x y z
N MET A 1 -9.30 -26.45 30.74
CA MET A 1 -8.71 -26.64 29.40
C MET A 1 -8.67 -25.34 28.59
N GLU A 2 -9.79 -24.60 28.46
CA GLU A 2 -9.87 -23.32 27.76
C GLU A 2 -8.90 -22.23 28.28
N SER A 3 -8.79 -22.07 29.61
CA SER A 3 -7.80 -21.17 30.25
C SER A 3 -6.35 -21.52 29.91
N LEU A 4 -6.07 -22.80 29.66
CA LEU A 4 -4.74 -23.31 29.34
C LEU A 4 -4.41 -23.12 27.85
N LEU A 5 -5.39 -23.34 26.95
CA LEU A 5 -5.31 -22.98 25.53
C LEU A 5 -5.10 -21.47 25.31
N ARG A 6 -5.78 -20.62 26.11
CA ARG A 6 -5.52 -19.17 26.15
C ARG A 6 -4.07 -18.85 26.51
N LYS A 7 -3.51 -19.54 27.52
CA LYS A 7 -2.11 -19.35 27.94
C LYS A 7 -1.11 -19.81 26.87
N ILE A 8 -1.35 -20.96 26.24
CA ILE A 8 -0.52 -21.48 25.14
C ILE A 8 -0.54 -20.51 23.95
N CYS A 9 -1.73 -20.08 23.50
CA CYS A 9 -1.87 -19.09 22.42
C CYS A 9 -1.18 -17.74 22.72
N CYS A 10 -1.22 -17.27 23.97
CA CYS A 10 -0.53 -16.04 24.37
C CYS A 10 1.01 -16.20 24.35
N ILE A 11 1.54 -17.32 24.84
CA ILE A 11 2.99 -17.57 24.91
C ILE A 11 3.58 -17.79 23.52
N THR A 12 2.92 -18.56 22.65
CA THR A 12 3.35 -18.78 21.25
C THR A 12 3.37 -17.47 20.45
N PHE A 13 2.45 -16.55 20.76
CA PHE A 13 2.36 -15.24 20.12
C PHE A 13 3.43 -14.25 20.58
N GLU A 14 3.76 -14.21 21.88
CA GLU A 14 4.84 -13.36 22.38
C GLU A 14 6.20 -13.80 21.80
N ILE A 15 6.44 -15.10 21.58
CA ILE A 15 7.66 -15.60 20.91
C ILE A 15 7.75 -15.12 19.45
N TYR A 16 6.61 -15.01 18.77
CA TYR A 16 6.54 -14.57 17.37
C TYR A 16 6.84 -13.07 17.21
N GLN A 17 6.54 -12.23 18.20
CA GLN A 17 6.79 -10.78 18.14
C GLN A 17 8.28 -10.40 18.12
N TYR A 18 9.19 -11.24 18.62
CA TYR A 18 10.63 -10.93 18.70
C TYR A 18 11.45 -11.38 17.47
N LYS A 19 10.85 -11.59 16.29
CA LYS A 19 11.57 -12.03 15.06
C LYS A 19 12.37 -10.89 14.37
N LYS A 20 13.58 -10.62 14.83
CA LYS A 20 14.69 -10.07 14.01
C LYS A 20 15.81 -11.12 13.92
N PRO A 21 16.71 -11.07 12.91
CA PRO A 21 17.81 -12.02 12.78
C PRO A 21 18.62 -12.11 14.08
N ILE A 22 19.02 -13.32 14.48
CA ILE A 22 19.74 -13.63 15.74
C ILE A 22 21.05 -12.83 15.88
N THR A 23 21.56 -12.24 14.80
CA THR A 23 22.71 -11.32 14.83
C THR A 23 22.44 -9.95 15.44
N VAL A 24 21.19 -9.57 15.78
CA VAL A 24 20.82 -8.20 16.19
C VAL A 24 20.17 -8.09 17.59
N TYR A 25 20.06 -9.17 18.38
CA TYR A 25 19.52 -9.08 19.74
C TYR A 25 20.59 -9.08 20.84
N ASN A 26 20.45 -8.15 21.80
CA ASN A 26 21.19 -8.21 23.04
C ASN A 26 20.71 -9.39 23.92
N VAL A 27 21.58 -9.79 24.84
CA VAL A 27 21.43 -10.94 25.76
C VAL A 27 20.09 -10.97 26.54
N LYS A 28 19.41 -9.83 26.77
CA LYS A 28 18.10 -9.79 27.46
C LYS A 28 16.94 -10.33 26.62
N GLY A 29 16.93 -10.09 25.31
CA GLY A 29 15.86 -10.59 24.42
C GLY A 29 15.85 -12.11 24.32
N PHE A 30 17.04 -12.69 24.19
CA PHE A 30 17.25 -14.14 24.12
C PHE A 30 16.88 -14.86 25.43
N LYS A 31 17.29 -14.32 26.59
CA LYS A 31 16.92 -14.85 27.92
C LYS A 31 15.40 -14.85 28.16
N LYS A 32 14.67 -13.89 27.59
CA LYS A 32 13.20 -13.79 27.72
C LYS A 32 12.49 -14.88 26.92
N VAL A 33 12.95 -15.16 25.69
CA VAL A 33 12.45 -16.26 24.86
C VAL A 33 12.69 -17.62 25.51
N ILE A 34 13.89 -17.86 26.09
CA ILE A 34 14.18 -19.10 26.84
C ILE A 34 13.26 -19.26 28.07
N LYS A 35 13.04 -18.19 28.83
CA LYS A 35 12.12 -18.21 30.00
C LYS A 35 10.67 -18.56 29.60
N MET A 36 10.26 -18.15 28.41
CA MET A 36 8.93 -18.45 27.87
C MET A 36 8.82 -19.89 27.36
N ILE A 37 9.87 -20.41 26.72
CA ILE A 37 9.97 -21.82 26.32
C ILE A 37 9.90 -22.72 27.56
N ASN A 38 10.64 -22.41 28.62
CA ASN A 38 10.58 -23.17 29.87
C ASN A 38 9.20 -23.14 30.55
N ARG A 39 8.44 -22.03 30.40
CA ARG A 39 7.04 -21.96 30.84
C ARG A 39 6.12 -22.88 30.02
N MET A 40 6.36 -23.04 28.72
CA MET A 40 5.60 -23.98 27.89
C MET A 40 5.90 -25.43 28.26
N ILE A 41 7.16 -25.77 28.56
CA ILE A 41 7.57 -27.10 29.03
C ILE A 41 6.93 -27.42 30.40
N SER A 42 6.85 -26.44 31.29
CA SER A 42 6.15 -26.59 32.58
C SER A 42 4.64 -26.86 32.40
N ILE A 43 3.98 -26.18 31.44
CA ILE A 43 2.58 -26.42 31.08
C ILE A 43 2.38 -27.82 30.48
N ARG A 44 3.33 -28.31 29.66
CA ARG A 44 3.36 -29.69 29.14
C ARG A 44 3.36 -30.72 30.28
N HIS A 45 4.15 -30.51 31.33
CA HIS A 45 4.16 -31.40 32.50
C HIS A 45 2.85 -31.39 33.29
N SER A 46 2.19 -30.23 33.43
CA SER A 46 0.87 -30.15 34.07
C SER A 46 -0.23 -30.89 33.31
N PHE A 47 -0.08 -31.05 31.98
CA PHE A 47 -1.00 -31.79 31.12
C PHE A 47 -0.93 -33.30 31.31
N ALA A 48 0.23 -33.83 31.72
CA ALA A 48 0.47 -35.26 31.93
C ALA A 48 -0.18 -35.82 33.21
N GLN A 49 -0.68 -34.96 34.11
CA GLN A 49 -1.21 -35.36 35.42
C GLN A 49 -2.74 -35.24 35.55
N VAL A 50 -3.47 -34.90 34.49
CA VAL A 50 -4.93 -34.78 34.55
C VAL A 50 -5.59 -36.13 34.21
N PRO A 51 -6.35 -36.75 35.13
CA PRO A 51 -7.03 -38.02 34.86
C PRO A 51 -8.16 -37.83 33.85
N LEU A 52 -8.25 -38.73 32.86
CA LEU A 52 -9.20 -38.67 31.77
C LEU A 52 -10.51 -39.38 32.13
N LYS A 53 -11.66 -38.76 31.83
CA LYS A 53 -12.97 -39.44 31.88
C LYS A 53 -13.19 -40.30 30.62
N PRO A 54 -13.95 -41.40 30.69
CA PRO A 54 -14.01 -42.40 29.62
C PRO A 54 -14.66 -41.96 28.30
N ASP A 55 -15.69 -41.10 28.33
CA ASP A 55 -16.67 -41.06 27.23
C ASP A 55 -16.73 -39.80 26.35
N LEU A 56 -15.62 -39.09 26.12
CA LEU A 56 -15.56 -38.17 24.97
C LEU A 56 -14.15 -38.16 24.36
N GLY A 57 -14.02 -38.74 23.16
CA GLY A 57 -12.90 -38.46 22.25
C GLY A 57 -11.52 -38.95 22.70
N GLN A 58 -11.38 -40.08 23.40
CA GLN A 58 -10.07 -40.58 23.85
C GLN A 58 -9.06 -40.77 22.71
N GLY A 59 -9.46 -41.31 21.55
CA GLY A 59 -8.55 -41.50 20.41
C GLY A 59 -8.06 -40.17 19.80
N LEU A 60 -8.95 -39.18 19.71
CA LEU A 60 -8.67 -37.86 19.15
C LEU A 60 -7.80 -37.02 20.11
N TYR A 61 -8.10 -37.10 21.40
CA TYR A 61 -7.34 -36.47 22.46
C TYR A 61 -5.93 -37.07 22.56
N ILE A 62 -5.78 -38.39 22.49
CA ILE A 62 -4.48 -39.07 22.49
C ILE A 62 -3.66 -38.72 21.24
N PHE A 63 -4.29 -38.62 20.06
CA PHE A 63 -3.61 -38.26 18.81
C PHE A 63 -3.18 -36.79 18.75
N GLN A 64 -4.06 -35.85 19.13
CA GLN A 64 -3.72 -34.42 19.28
C GLN A 64 -2.61 -34.23 20.32
N ASN A 65 -2.66 -34.98 21.42
CA ASN A 65 -1.62 -34.98 22.45
C ASN A 65 -0.29 -35.49 21.89
N LYS A 66 -0.27 -36.56 21.09
CA LYS A 66 0.96 -37.07 20.45
C LYS A 66 1.53 -36.12 19.39
N THR A 67 0.68 -35.49 18.57
CA THR A 67 1.10 -34.53 17.54
C THR A 67 1.64 -33.24 18.15
N ILE A 68 0.96 -32.72 19.19
CA ILE A 68 1.42 -31.57 19.97
C ILE A 68 2.71 -31.92 20.72
N GLN A 69 2.80 -33.11 21.33
CA GLN A 69 4.02 -33.60 22.00
C GLN A 69 5.20 -33.74 21.03
N ASN A 70 4.99 -34.27 19.83
CA ASN A 70 6.02 -34.42 18.80
C ASN A 70 6.50 -33.05 18.28
N ALA A 71 5.56 -32.11 18.09
CA ALA A 71 5.89 -30.74 17.70
C ALA A 71 6.68 -30.01 18.79
N PHE A 72 6.35 -30.22 20.07
CA PHE A 72 7.10 -29.69 21.21
C PHE A 72 8.48 -30.35 21.36
N ALA A 73 8.59 -31.67 21.15
CA ALA A 73 9.87 -32.40 21.19
C ALA A 73 10.81 -31.96 20.05
N GLN A 74 10.28 -31.71 18.85
CA GLN A 74 11.04 -31.12 17.74
C GLN A 74 11.47 -29.68 18.03
N LEU A 75 10.62 -28.89 18.70
CA LEU A 75 10.98 -27.54 19.14
C LEU A 75 12.08 -27.56 20.20
N GLU A 76 12.03 -28.48 21.16
CA GLU A 76 13.05 -28.70 22.20
C GLU A 76 14.39 -29.15 21.62
N GLN A 77 14.40 -30.07 20.67
CA GLN A 77 15.63 -30.55 20.01
C GLN A 77 16.32 -29.48 19.12
N ASN A 78 15.57 -28.48 18.65
CA ASN A 78 16.07 -27.45 17.74
C ASN A 78 16.39 -26.11 18.43
N ILE A 79 16.32 -26.05 19.77
CA ILE A 79 16.70 -24.86 20.56
C ILE A 79 18.20 -24.58 20.33
N GLY A 80 18.50 -23.51 19.60
CA GLY A 80 19.87 -23.13 19.22
C GLY A 80 20.20 -23.23 17.72
N SER A 81 19.28 -23.78 16.91
CA SER A 81 19.44 -23.87 15.44
C SER A 81 19.21 -22.52 14.73
N LYS A 82 20.01 -22.23 13.70
CA LYS A 82 19.83 -21.06 12.80
C LYS A 82 18.46 -21.04 12.09
N ASN A 83 17.74 -22.17 12.08
CA ASN A 83 16.46 -22.34 11.37
C ASN A 83 15.21 -22.36 12.28
N LEU A 84 15.35 -22.07 13.58
CA LEU A 84 14.26 -22.12 14.58
C LEU A 84 12.99 -21.34 14.17
N HIS A 85 13.13 -20.22 13.44
CA HIS A 85 12.00 -19.42 12.97
C HIS A 85 11.15 -20.10 11.89
N ARG A 86 11.75 -20.99 11.09
CA ARG A 86 11.09 -21.78 10.05
C ARG A 86 10.32 -22.94 10.69
N GLU A 87 10.87 -23.52 11.74
CA GLU A 87 10.22 -24.58 12.51
C GLU A 87 9.03 -24.08 13.33
N ILE A 88 9.15 -22.89 13.95
CA ILE A 88 8.01 -22.22 14.63
C ILE A 88 6.88 -21.91 13.64
N ALA A 89 7.19 -21.54 12.39
CA ALA A 89 6.19 -21.31 11.36
C ALA A 89 5.47 -22.61 10.95
N ARG A 90 6.21 -23.71 10.74
CA ARG A 90 5.63 -25.04 10.47
C ARG A 90 4.79 -25.60 11.62
N THR A 91 5.15 -25.29 12.86
CA THR A 91 4.37 -25.69 14.03
C THR A 91 3.09 -24.87 14.16
N LEU A 92 3.12 -23.58 13.80
CA LEU A 92 1.91 -22.75 13.69
C LEU A 92 1.02 -23.18 12.51
N ASP A 93 1.60 -23.52 11.36
CA ASP A 93 0.87 -24.12 10.23
C ASP A 93 0.23 -25.45 10.63
N ARG A 94 0.91 -26.31 11.39
CA ARG A 94 0.30 -27.55 11.89
C ARG A 94 -0.78 -27.33 12.94
N PHE A 95 -0.65 -26.29 13.77
CA PHE A 95 -1.68 -25.91 14.74
C PHE A 95 -2.90 -25.27 14.08
N LEU A 96 -2.71 -24.57 12.96
CA LEU A 96 -3.76 -24.02 12.12
C LEU A 96 -4.27 -25.04 11.07
N GLY A 97 -3.50 -26.07 10.74
CA GLY A 97 -3.90 -27.20 9.89
C GLY A 97 -4.80 -28.21 10.60
N ILE A 98 -5.04 -28.03 11.90
CA ILE A 98 -6.17 -28.67 12.61
C ILE A 98 -7.52 -28.21 12.01
N PHE A 99 -7.52 -27.10 11.25
CA PHE A 99 -8.68 -26.64 10.50
C PHE A 99 -8.81 -27.27 9.08
N ASP A 100 -7.93 -28.20 8.69
CA ASP A 100 -7.68 -28.51 7.26
C ASP A 100 -7.53 -30.01 6.91
N SER A 101 -8.18 -30.95 7.61
CA SER A 101 -8.03 -32.37 7.22
C SER A 101 -8.90 -32.75 6.01
N GLU A 102 -8.37 -32.53 4.79
CA GLU A 102 -8.78 -33.26 3.57
C GLU A 102 -8.07 -34.62 3.43
N ASP A 103 -7.03 -34.91 4.23
CA ASP A 103 -6.44 -36.24 4.25
C ASP A 103 -7.33 -37.21 5.04
N GLY A 104 -8.14 -37.98 4.31
CA GLY A 104 -9.10 -38.97 4.79
C GLY A 104 -8.53 -40.08 5.67
N ILE A 105 -8.11 -39.75 6.88
CA ILE A 105 -7.97 -40.68 8.00
C ILE A 105 -8.76 -40.10 9.18
N GLY A 106 -9.98 -40.64 9.30
CA GLY A 106 -11.04 -40.23 10.22
C GLY A 106 -10.56 -39.82 11.60
N CYS A 107 -10.54 -38.50 11.82
CA CYS A 107 -10.66 -37.90 13.12
C CYS A 107 -11.80 -36.88 13.01
N GLY A 108 -12.96 -37.22 13.60
CA GLY A 108 -14.22 -36.45 13.52
C GLY A 108 -14.18 -35.12 14.27
N TYR A 109 -13.21 -34.26 13.95
CA TYR A 109 -13.18 -32.86 14.37
C TYR A 109 -13.41 -32.01 13.13
N ASN A 110 -14.66 -31.61 12.96
CA ASN A 110 -15.02 -30.65 11.94
C ASN A 110 -14.85 -29.24 12.54
N PRO A 111 -13.91 -28.40 12.09
CA PRO A 111 -13.76 -27.03 12.60
C PRO A 111 -15.05 -26.21 12.50
N SER A 112 -15.98 -26.57 11.59
CA SER A 112 -17.32 -25.99 11.51
C SER A 112 -18.24 -26.30 12.71
N GLU A 113 -17.84 -27.22 13.60
CA GLU A 113 -18.57 -27.56 14.85
C GLU A 113 -18.03 -26.80 16.08
N ALA A 114 -16.90 -26.11 15.97
CA ALA A 114 -16.38 -25.27 17.04
C ALA A 114 -17.17 -23.96 17.11
N ASN A 115 -18.09 -23.82 18.07
CA ASN A 115 -18.91 -22.61 18.22
C ASN A 115 -18.09 -21.44 18.79
N PHE A 116 -17.53 -20.59 17.92
CA PHE A 116 -16.77 -19.41 18.35
C PHE A 116 -17.67 -18.26 18.79
N GLY A 117 -17.39 -17.73 19.98
CA GLY A 117 -17.99 -16.48 20.43
C GLY A 117 -17.43 -15.24 19.69
N PRO A 118 -18.10 -14.08 19.78
CA PRO A 118 -17.72 -12.84 19.08
C PRO A 118 -16.29 -12.36 19.39
N VAL A 119 -15.79 -12.61 20.59
CA VAL A 119 -14.41 -12.27 21.00
C VAL A 119 -13.39 -13.11 20.24
N ASN A 120 -13.67 -14.41 20.06
CA ASN A 120 -12.79 -15.34 19.37
C ASN A 120 -12.72 -14.99 17.89
N ILE A 121 -13.87 -14.76 17.26
CA ILE A 121 -13.99 -14.35 15.85
C ILE A 121 -13.20 -13.07 15.60
N ALA A 122 -13.45 -12.00 16.38
CA ALA A 122 -12.74 -10.74 16.23
C ALA A 122 -11.22 -10.87 16.43
N THR A 123 -10.81 -11.69 17.39
CA THR A 123 -9.39 -11.95 17.66
C THR A 123 -8.72 -12.69 16.51
N LEU A 124 -9.38 -13.72 15.95
CA LEU A 124 -8.87 -14.47 14.82
C LEU A 124 -8.75 -13.57 13.59
N MET A 125 -9.78 -12.80 13.26
CA MET A 125 -9.74 -11.84 12.14
C MET A 125 -8.58 -10.84 12.24
N HIS A 126 -8.43 -10.22 13.41
CA HIS A 126 -7.32 -9.30 13.65
C HIS A 126 -5.96 -10.00 13.46
N ARG A 127 -5.85 -11.27 13.85
CA ARG A 127 -4.61 -12.05 13.71
C ARG A 127 -4.34 -12.46 12.27
N VAL A 128 -5.35 -12.93 11.53
CA VAL A 128 -5.24 -13.29 10.11
C VAL A 128 -4.76 -12.08 9.31
N GLY A 129 -5.37 -10.90 9.48
CA GLY A 129 -4.91 -9.68 8.82
C GLY A 129 -3.46 -9.31 9.16
N LYS A 130 -3.03 -9.50 10.42
CA LYS A 130 -1.63 -9.25 10.81
C LYS A 130 -0.66 -10.24 10.17
N ILE A 131 -1.04 -11.52 10.06
CA ILE A 131 -0.23 -12.57 9.43
C ILE A 131 -0.11 -12.28 7.93
N ASN A 132 -1.22 -11.99 7.24
CA ASN A 132 -1.21 -11.70 5.80
C ASN A 132 -0.34 -10.49 5.49
N LYS A 133 -0.38 -9.44 6.31
CA LYS A 133 0.55 -8.32 6.16
C LYS A 133 2.03 -8.75 6.21
N VAL A 134 2.40 -9.66 7.11
CA VAL A 134 3.79 -10.16 7.22
C VAL A 134 4.16 -11.06 6.03
N LEU A 135 3.22 -11.88 5.57
CA LEU A 135 3.47 -12.82 4.48
C LEU A 135 3.48 -12.15 3.10
N LYS A 136 2.67 -11.09 2.86
CA LYS A 136 2.72 -10.24 1.66
C LYS A 136 4.13 -9.68 1.42
N HIS A 137 4.81 -9.25 2.48
CA HIS A 137 6.19 -8.76 2.38
C HIS A 137 7.22 -9.84 2.00
N ARG A 138 6.83 -11.12 1.93
CA ARG A 138 7.72 -12.25 1.67
C ARG A 138 7.49 -12.95 0.33
N ASN A 139 6.60 -12.43 -0.54
CA ASN A 139 6.33 -12.97 -1.88
C ASN A 139 6.08 -14.50 -1.91
N GLN A 140 5.32 -15.03 -0.95
CA GLN A 140 4.94 -16.45 -0.95
C GLN A 140 3.52 -16.64 -1.52
N ARG A 141 3.26 -17.78 -2.16
CA ARG A 141 1.93 -18.20 -2.62
C ARG A 141 1.04 -18.46 -1.40
N ILE A 142 0.26 -17.45 -0.99
CA ILE A 142 -0.58 -17.46 0.24
C ILE A 142 -2.09 -17.45 -0.09
N TYR A 143 -2.46 -17.30 -1.36
CA TYR A 143 -3.85 -17.06 -1.76
C TYR A 143 -4.82 -18.17 -1.33
N SER A 144 -4.46 -19.46 -1.49
CA SER A 144 -5.36 -20.56 -1.10
C SER A 144 -5.61 -20.63 0.41
N PHE A 145 -4.57 -20.41 1.23
CA PHE A 145 -4.67 -20.48 2.68
C PHE A 145 -5.48 -19.32 3.28
N GLU A 146 -5.41 -18.13 2.68
CA GLU A 146 -6.23 -16.97 3.08
C GLU A 146 -7.71 -17.25 2.80
N SER A 147 -8.08 -17.77 1.61
CA SER A 147 -9.48 -18.01 1.23
C SER A 147 -10.21 -19.00 2.16
N HIS A 148 -9.63 -20.15 2.49
CA HIS A 148 -10.28 -21.14 3.37
C HIS A 148 -10.57 -20.57 4.77
N GLN A 149 -9.65 -19.79 5.33
CA GLN A 149 -9.84 -19.18 6.65
C GLN A 149 -10.95 -18.12 6.65
N LEU A 150 -11.06 -17.33 5.58
CA LEU A 150 -12.09 -16.32 5.46
C LEU A 150 -13.48 -16.95 5.31
N ILE A 151 -13.59 -18.04 4.56
CA ILE A 151 -14.84 -18.82 4.43
C ILE A 151 -15.27 -19.37 5.79
N GLU A 152 -14.35 -19.99 6.54
CA GLU A 152 -14.68 -20.53 7.86
C GLU A 152 -15.05 -19.41 8.85
N LEU A 153 -14.29 -18.31 8.90
CA LEU A 153 -14.62 -17.15 9.73
C LEU A 153 -15.99 -16.56 9.40
N LYS A 154 -16.36 -16.52 8.11
CA LYS A 154 -17.69 -16.08 7.69
C LYS A 154 -18.77 -17.02 8.23
N ASN A 155 -18.59 -18.33 8.07
CA ASN A 155 -19.54 -19.31 8.61
C ASN A 155 -19.71 -19.14 10.12
N GLN A 156 -18.61 -18.94 10.85
CA GLN A 156 -18.61 -18.67 12.29
C GLN A 156 -19.36 -17.38 12.65
N VAL A 157 -19.23 -16.30 11.86
CA VAL A 157 -20.03 -15.08 12.06
C VAL A 157 -21.53 -15.35 11.86
N LEU A 158 -21.88 -16.13 10.83
CA LEU A 158 -23.27 -16.45 10.49
C LEU A 158 -23.93 -17.33 11.55
N THR A 159 -23.24 -18.36 12.04
CA THR A 159 -23.75 -19.32 13.03
C THR A 159 -23.62 -18.83 14.48
N CYS A 160 -22.88 -17.74 14.74
CA CYS A 160 -22.76 -17.20 16.08
C CYS A 160 -24.09 -16.58 16.56
N HIS A 161 -24.69 -17.23 17.57
CA HIS A 161 -25.92 -16.78 18.23
C HIS A 161 -25.67 -15.81 19.40
N GLN A 162 -24.42 -15.65 19.83
CA GLN A 162 -24.09 -14.70 20.89
C GLN A 162 -24.11 -13.25 20.34
N PRO A 163 -24.57 -12.27 21.14
CA PRO A 163 -24.64 -10.89 20.69
C PRO A 163 -23.22 -10.31 20.49
N PHE A 164 -23.00 -9.71 19.31
CA PHE A 164 -21.79 -8.95 19.05
C PHE A 164 -21.84 -7.60 19.76
N LYS A 165 -20.71 -7.16 20.31
CA LYS A 165 -20.53 -5.77 20.77
C LYS A 165 -19.83 -4.95 19.69
N ALA A 166 -19.95 -3.63 19.76
CA ALA A 166 -19.26 -2.71 18.85
C ALA A 166 -17.75 -2.98 18.77
N GLN A 167 -17.11 -3.28 19.91
CA GLN A 167 -15.69 -3.63 19.96
C GLN A 167 -15.35 -4.92 19.17
N ASN A 168 -16.25 -5.91 19.16
CA ASN A 168 -16.03 -7.15 18.41
C ASN A 168 -16.05 -6.87 16.92
N ILE A 169 -17.09 -6.17 16.44
CA ILE A 169 -17.22 -5.79 15.03
C ILE A 169 -16.07 -4.88 14.60
N SER A 170 -15.74 -3.84 15.38
CA SER A 170 -14.67 -2.92 15.01
C SER A 170 -13.30 -3.61 14.93
N ASN A 171 -12.99 -4.53 15.84
CA ASN A 171 -11.71 -5.24 15.81
C ASN A 171 -11.64 -6.27 14.67
N ALA A 172 -12.77 -6.92 14.37
CA ALA A 172 -12.90 -7.82 13.23
C ALA A 172 -12.64 -7.05 11.92
N LEU A 173 -13.39 -5.97 11.69
CA LEU A 173 -13.26 -5.10 10.51
C LEU A 173 -11.87 -4.45 10.42
N TYR A 174 -11.29 -4.02 11.55
CA TYR A 174 -9.91 -3.51 11.58
C TYR A 174 -8.88 -4.55 11.08
N GLY A 175 -9.16 -5.84 11.21
CA GLY A 175 -8.34 -6.92 10.65
C GLY A 175 -8.26 -6.90 9.13
N LEU A 176 -9.32 -6.43 8.44
CA LEU A 176 -9.40 -6.39 6.97
C LEU A 176 -8.26 -5.59 6.34
N LYS A 177 -7.76 -4.54 7.01
CA LYS A 177 -6.66 -3.71 6.48
C LYS A 177 -5.38 -4.47 6.10
N GLY A 178 -5.20 -5.66 6.66
CA GLY A 178 -4.04 -6.52 6.39
C GLY A 178 -4.31 -7.64 5.39
N MET A 179 -5.57 -7.82 5.01
CA MET A 179 -6.03 -8.86 4.09
C MET A 179 -5.92 -8.38 2.64
N THR A 180 -5.99 -9.31 1.70
CA THR A 180 -6.17 -8.99 0.28
C THR A 180 -7.64 -8.81 0.00
N ASP A 181 -7.98 -7.86 -0.86
CA ASP A 181 -9.34 -7.75 -1.37
C ASP A 181 -9.66 -8.99 -2.23
N SER A 182 -10.69 -9.74 -1.84
CA SER A 182 -11.14 -10.97 -2.47
C SER A 182 -12.64 -11.17 -2.21
N ASP A 183 -13.29 -12.02 -3.00
CA ASP A 183 -14.71 -12.32 -2.83
C ASP A 183 -15.00 -12.91 -1.44
N GLU A 184 -14.10 -13.72 -0.88
CA GLU A 184 -14.24 -14.24 0.48
C GLU A 184 -14.11 -13.15 1.55
N ALA A 185 -13.17 -12.20 1.37
CA ALA A 185 -13.00 -11.08 2.28
C ALA A 185 -14.25 -10.17 2.27
N ARG A 186 -14.81 -9.91 1.08
CA ARG A 186 -16.05 -9.15 0.89
C ARG A 186 -17.26 -9.88 1.48
N ALA A 187 -17.39 -11.19 1.26
CA ALA A 187 -18.46 -11.99 1.85
C ALA A 187 -18.41 -12.02 3.39
N LEU A 188 -17.22 -12.12 3.98
CA LEU A 188 -17.03 -11.99 5.42
C LEU A 188 -17.40 -10.59 5.92
N MET A 189 -17.03 -9.55 5.18
CA MET A 189 -17.42 -8.16 5.48
C MET A 189 -18.95 -8.01 5.48
N ALA A 190 -19.64 -8.56 4.49
CA ALA A 190 -21.10 -8.55 4.42
C ALA A 190 -21.73 -9.26 5.64
N ALA A 191 -21.20 -10.43 6.03
CA ALA A 191 -21.67 -11.17 7.20
C ALA A 191 -21.51 -10.37 8.51
N LEU A 192 -20.41 -9.63 8.67
CA LEU A 192 -20.19 -8.73 9.82
C LEU A 192 -21.12 -7.51 9.75
N THR A 193 -21.33 -6.96 8.57
CA THR A 193 -22.21 -5.80 8.32
C THR A 193 -23.64 -6.10 8.76
N ALA A 194 -24.14 -7.30 8.46
CA ALA A 194 -25.46 -7.76 8.89
C ALA A 194 -25.64 -7.79 10.43
N LYS A 195 -24.55 -7.81 11.21
CA LYS A 195 -24.61 -7.74 12.69
C LYS A 195 -24.63 -6.31 13.24
N ILE A 196 -24.35 -5.28 12.43
CA ILE A 196 -24.27 -3.88 12.88
C ILE A 196 -25.61 -3.30 13.35
N PRO A 197 -26.75 -3.54 12.66
CA PRO A 197 -28.02 -2.92 13.05
C PRO A 197 -28.42 -3.21 14.49
N SER A 198 -28.19 -4.44 14.98
CA SER A 198 -28.55 -4.88 16.34
C SER A 198 -27.63 -4.35 17.45
N ILE A 199 -26.55 -3.64 17.12
CA ILE A 199 -25.61 -3.08 18.09
C ILE A 199 -25.98 -1.62 18.37
N MET A 200 -26.31 -1.32 19.63
CA MET A 200 -26.68 0.04 20.06
C MET A 200 -25.47 0.91 20.42
N ASP A 201 -24.46 0.32 21.06
CA ASP A 201 -23.40 1.08 21.74
C ASP A 201 -22.11 1.23 20.91
N PHE A 202 -22.22 1.76 19.69
CA PHE A 202 -21.03 2.19 18.95
C PHE A 202 -20.42 3.45 19.59
N ASN A 203 -19.10 3.49 19.68
CA ASN A 203 -18.35 4.67 20.09
C ASN A 203 -17.44 5.14 18.95
N ALA A 204 -16.87 6.34 19.08
CA ALA A 204 -16.04 6.95 18.03
C ALA A 204 -14.85 6.05 17.63
N GLN A 205 -14.21 5.40 18.60
CA GLN A 205 -13.08 4.50 18.33
C GLN A 205 -13.51 3.29 17.51
N ALA A 206 -14.67 2.71 17.81
CA ALA A 206 -15.23 1.58 17.09
C ALA A 206 -15.52 1.95 15.63
N ILE A 207 -16.13 3.12 15.39
CA ILE A 207 -16.36 3.66 14.03
C ILE A 207 -15.03 3.88 13.30
N GLY A 208 -14.11 4.63 13.91
CA GLY A 208 -12.82 4.95 13.30
C GLY A 208 -12.01 3.70 12.94
N ASN A 209 -11.98 2.68 13.81
CA ASN A 209 -11.28 1.43 13.54
C ASN A 209 -11.97 0.58 12.47
N ALA A 210 -13.30 0.50 12.49
CA ALA A 210 -14.06 -0.26 11.50
C ALA A 210 -13.83 0.26 10.09
N ILE A 211 -13.98 1.58 9.88
CA ILE A 211 -13.79 2.22 8.57
C ILE A 211 -12.31 2.16 8.16
N TYR A 212 -11.37 2.36 9.09
CA TYR A 212 -9.93 2.20 8.80
C TYR A 212 -9.56 0.79 8.31
N GLY A 213 -10.39 -0.22 8.64
CA GLY A 213 -10.31 -1.57 8.09
C GLY A 213 -10.41 -1.63 6.56
N LEU A 214 -11.16 -0.71 5.96
CA LEU A 214 -11.38 -0.64 4.51
C LEU A 214 -10.16 -0.19 3.71
N GLN A 215 -9.09 0.32 4.34
CA GLN A 215 -7.94 0.88 3.61
C GLN A 215 -7.24 -0.11 2.65
N GLY A 216 -7.44 -1.41 2.87
CA GLY A 216 -6.86 -2.49 2.05
C GLY A 216 -7.86 -3.11 1.08
N MET A 217 -9.10 -2.65 1.06
CA MET A 217 -10.20 -3.13 0.24
C MET A 217 -10.42 -2.18 -0.94
N ALA A 218 -10.84 -2.69 -2.09
CA ALA A 218 -11.34 -1.85 -3.18
C ALA A 218 -12.83 -1.53 -2.95
N ASP A 219 -13.31 -0.57 -3.72
CA ASP A 219 -14.74 -0.26 -3.78
C ASP A 219 -15.56 -1.47 -4.24
N SER A 220 -16.63 -1.78 -3.49
CA SER A 220 -17.56 -2.88 -3.77
C SER A 220 -18.91 -2.62 -3.10
N ASP A 221 -19.96 -3.33 -3.52
CA ASP A 221 -21.28 -3.22 -2.91
C ASP A 221 -21.25 -3.57 -1.41
N GLU A 222 -20.43 -4.53 -0.99
CA GLU A 222 -20.26 -4.89 0.43
C GLU A 222 -19.55 -3.79 1.22
N ALA A 223 -18.54 -3.13 0.63
CA ALA A 223 -17.87 -2.00 1.27
C ALA A 223 -18.84 -0.81 1.43
N ARG A 224 -19.66 -0.53 0.41
CA ARG A 224 -20.71 0.50 0.45
C ARG A 224 -21.79 0.19 1.47
N ALA A 225 -22.26 -1.05 1.54
CA ALA A 225 -23.22 -1.49 2.57
C ALA A 225 -22.65 -1.35 3.99
N LEU A 226 -21.36 -1.64 4.18
CA LEU A 226 -20.70 -1.41 5.46
C LEU A 226 -20.63 0.08 5.81
N MET A 227 -20.29 0.94 4.84
CA MET A 227 -20.27 2.39 5.04
C MET A 227 -21.64 2.92 5.43
N ASP A 228 -22.71 2.50 4.76
CA ASP A 228 -24.08 2.89 5.10
C ASP A 228 -24.46 2.46 6.52
N ALA A 229 -24.25 1.19 6.86
CA ALA A 229 -24.55 0.65 8.19
C ALA A 229 -23.80 1.37 9.33
N LEU A 230 -22.52 1.73 9.10
CA LEU A 230 -21.72 2.48 10.08
C LEU A 230 -22.13 3.97 10.13
N THR A 231 -22.50 4.56 8.99
CA THR A 231 -22.96 5.95 8.90
C THR A 231 -24.19 6.18 9.76
N ALA A 232 -25.16 5.25 9.73
CA ALA A 232 -26.35 5.30 10.56
C ALA A 232 -26.05 5.33 12.08
N LYS A 233 -24.86 4.89 12.51
CA LYS A 233 -24.45 4.89 13.93
C LYS A 233 -23.71 6.17 14.35
N ILE A 234 -23.25 7.01 13.43
CA ILE A 234 -22.47 8.23 13.75
C ILE A 234 -23.27 9.32 14.48
N PRO A 235 -24.54 9.61 14.13
CA PRO A 235 -25.28 10.71 14.75
C PRO A 235 -25.34 10.65 16.28
N SER A 236 -25.53 9.45 16.85
CA SER A 236 -25.64 9.23 18.31
C SER A 236 -24.33 9.34 19.08
N ILE A 237 -23.18 9.42 18.40
CA ILE A 237 -21.86 9.45 19.03
C ILE A 237 -21.43 10.91 19.26
N MET A 238 -21.18 11.28 20.51
CA MET A 238 -20.79 12.65 20.87
C MET A 238 -19.27 12.89 20.82
N ASP A 239 -18.48 11.94 21.31
CA ASP A 239 -17.07 12.16 21.66
C ASP A 239 -16.09 11.62 20.60
N PHE A 240 -16.13 12.18 19.38
CA PHE A 240 -15.06 11.94 18.41
C PHE A 240 -13.78 12.68 18.81
N LYS A 241 -12.62 12.08 18.55
CA LYS A 241 -11.32 12.78 18.57
C LYS A 241 -10.75 12.80 17.16
N ALA A 242 -9.71 13.62 16.97
CA ALA A 242 -9.08 13.80 15.66
C ALA A 242 -8.51 12.50 15.08
N GLN A 243 -8.08 11.57 15.94
CA GLN A 243 -7.56 10.28 15.51
C GLN A 243 -8.63 9.43 14.83
N GLU A 244 -9.84 9.39 15.39
CA GLU A 244 -10.95 8.61 14.85
C GLU A 244 -11.42 9.18 13.51
N ILE A 245 -11.52 10.50 13.38
CA ILE A 245 -11.83 11.16 12.09
C ILE A 245 -10.76 10.87 11.05
N GLY A 246 -9.48 11.10 11.39
CA GLY A 246 -8.37 10.88 10.47
C GLY A 246 -8.25 9.42 10.03
N ASN A 247 -8.50 8.47 10.92
CA ASN A 247 -8.49 7.04 10.59
C ASN A 247 -9.69 6.64 9.73
N ALA A 248 -10.89 7.12 10.06
CA ALA A 248 -12.09 6.81 9.28
C ALA A 248 -11.93 7.29 7.83
N LEU A 249 -11.59 8.56 7.64
CA LEU A 249 -11.43 9.12 6.30
C LEU A 249 -10.26 8.47 5.54
N TYR A 250 -9.14 8.16 6.21
CA TYR A 250 -8.06 7.40 5.57
C TYR A 250 -8.48 5.99 5.12
N GLY A 251 -9.46 5.39 5.80
CA GLY A 251 -10.07 4.12 5.38
C GLY A 251 -10.70 4.19 3.99
N LEU A 252 -11.13 5.37 3.55
CA LEU A 252 -11.78 5.60 2.25
C LEU A 252 -10.82 5.71 1.07
N GLN A 253 -9.50 5.63 1.28
CA GLN A 253 -8.48 5.88 0.24
C GLN A 253 -8.52 4.92 -0.97
N GLY A 254 -9.25 3.80 -0.85
CA GLY A 254 -9.48 2.80 -1.91
C GLY A 254 -10.92 2.77 -2.42
N MET A 255 -11.80 3.61 -1.86
CA MET A 255 -13.20 3.70 -2.25
C MET A 255 -13.36 4.67 -3.42
N ALA A 256 -14.33 4.40 -4.30
CA ALA A 256 -14.73 5.32 -5.34
C ALA A 256 -15.68 6.38 -4.76
N ASP A 257 -15.94 7.43 -5.53
CA ASP A 257 -16.94 8.42 -5.20
C ASP A 257 -18.36 7.83 -5.35
N SER A 258 -19.00 7.51 -4.23
CA SER A 258 -20.35 6.94 -4.15
C SER A 258 -21.22 7.71 -3.16
N ASP A 259 -22.54 7.54 -3.25
CA ASP A 259 -23.48 8.18 -2.32
C ASP A 259 -23.22 7.77 -0.86
N GLU A 260 -22.84 6.51 -0.61
CA GLU A 260 -22.50 6.01 0.73
C GLU A 260 -21.20 6.63 1.26
N ALA A 261 -20.18 6.76 0.41
CA ALA A 261 -18.94 7.44 0.77
C ALA A 261 -19.21 8.92 1.12
N ARG A 262 -20.03 9.61 0.31
CA ARG A 262 -20.44 11.00 0.55
C ARG A 262 -21.26 11.14 1.83
N ALA A 263 -22.24 10.27 2.06
CA ALA A 263 -23.05 10.28 3.27
C ALA A 263 -22.21 10.08 4.53
N LEU A 264 -21.25 9.15 4.49
CA LEU A 264 -20.29 8.93 5.57
C LEU A 264 -19.42 10.16 5.81
N MET A 265 -18.89 10.78 4.75
CA MET A 265 -18.12 12.03 4.85
C MET A 265 -18.93 13.15 5.49
N VAL A 266 -20.19 13.35 5.09
CA VAL A 266 -21.09 14.35 5.69
C VAL A 266 -21.29 14.09 7.17
N ALA A 267 -21.56 12.84 7.55
CA ALA A 267 -21.76 12.46 8.95
C ALA A 267 -20.51 12.74 9.81
N LEU A 268 -19.32 12.42 9.31
CA LEU A 268 -18.05 12.70 9.98
C LEU A 268 -17.72 14.20 10.02
N THR A 269 -18.00 14.93 8.93
CA THR A 269 -17.79 16.38 8.82
C THR A 269 -18.52 17.13 9.91
N LYS A 270 -19.78 16.77 10.19
CA LYS A 270 -20.60 17.35 11.26
C LYS A 270 -19.98 17.18 12.66
N LYS A 271 -19.07 16.22 12.84
CA LYS A 271 -18.37 15.98 14.12
C LYS A 271 -17.07 16.77 14.24
N ILE A 272 -16.49 17.29 13.16
CA ILE A 272 -15.22 18.03 13.18
C ILE A 272 -15.26 19.31 14.05
N PRO A 273 -16.32 20.15 14.01
CA PRO A 273 -16.35 21.40 14.77
C PRO A 273 -16.10 21.24 16.26
N SER A 274 -16.62 20.18 16.89
CA SER A 274 -16.47 19.93 18.34
C SER A 274 -15.08 19.44 18.75
N ILE A 275 -14.25 19.00 17.80
CA ILE A 275 -12.92 18.46 18.07
C ILE A 275 -11.91 19.60 18.16
N ARG A 276 -11.21 19.70 19.30
CA ARG A 276 -10.19 20.75 19.52
C ARG A 276 -8.82 20.36 18.97
N ASP A 277 -8.37 19.15 19.26
CA ASP A 277 -6.95 18.78 19.11
C ASP A 277 -6.68 17.94 17.86
N PHE A 278 -6.64 18.58 16.68
CA PHE A 278 -6.06 17.95 15.50
C PHE A 278 -4.53 18.02 15.52
N ARG A 279 -3.88 16.95 15.08
CA ARG A 279 -2.45 16.95 14.71
C ARG A 279 -2.32 16.90 13.19
N ALA A 280 -1.18 17.34 12.65
CA ALA A 280 -0.90 17.34 11.21
C ALA A 280 -1.16 15.98 10.55
N GLN A 281 -0.74 14.88 11.20
CA GLN A 281 -1.02 13.52 10.71
C GLN A 281 -2.51 13.23 10.56
N ASN A 282 -3.38 13.71 11.46
CA ASN A 282 -4.82 13.47 11.38
C ASN A 282 -5.42 14.18 10.17
N ILE A 283 -5.03 15.44 9.95
CA ILE A 283 -5.45 16.24 8.78
C ILE A 283 -4.94 15.59 7.50
N ALA A 284 -3.66 15.25 7.42
CA ALA A 284 -3.07 14.65 6.23
C ALA A 284 -3.68 13.28 5.89
N ASN A 285 -3.98 12.44 6.89
CA ASN A 285 -4.65 11.17 6.69
C ASN A 285 -6.10 11.36 6.20
N ALA A 286 -6.82 12.33 6.78
CA ALA A 286 -8.18 12.65 6.37
C ALA A 286 -8.23 13.10 4.91
N LEU A 287 -7.38 14.06 4.54
CA LEU A 287 -7.29 14.57 3.17
C LEU A 287 -6.83 13.49 2.19
N TYR A 288 -5.82 12.68 2.55
CA TYR A 288 -5.37 11.58 1.70
C TYR A 288 -6.49 10.57 1.39
N GLY A 289 -7.42 10.37 2.33
CA GLY A 289 -8.62 9.56 2.14
C GLY A 289 -9.50 10.01 0.96
N LEU A 290 -9.42 11.27 0.56
CA LEU A 290 -10.21 11.87 -0.52
C LEU A 290 -9.66 11.58 -1.92
N LYS A 291 -8.54 10.85 -2.06
CA LYS A 291 -7.88 10.61 -3.35
C LYS A 291 -8.76 9.94 -4.42
N GLY A 292 -9.82 9.24 -4.02
CA GLY A 292 -10.80 8.60 -4.92
C GLY A 292 -12.11 9.37 -5.08
N MET A 293 -12.26 10.50 -4.39
CA MET A 293 -13.47 11.34 -4.41
C MET A 293 -13.37 12.39 -5.52
N THR A 294 -14.48 12.70 -6.18
CA THR A 294 -14.56 13.82 -7.12
C THR A 294 -15.07 15.07 -6.41
N ASP A 295 -14.87 16.21 -7.05
CA ASP A 295 -15.33 17.49 -6.52
C ASP A 295 -16.86 17.53 -6.32
N SER A 296 -17.27 17.91 -5.12
CA SER A 296 -18.68 17.98 -4.69
C SER A 296 -18.80 18.89 -3.48
N ASP A 297 -20.00 19.38 -3.19
CA ASP A 297 -20.24 20.25 -2.03
C ASP A 297 -19.92 19.54 -0.71
N GLU A 298 -20.15 18.22 -0.62
CA GLU A 298 -19.82 17.40 0.53
C GLU A 298 -18.30 17.33 0.76
N VAL A 299 -17.52 17.11 -0.30
CA VAL A 299 -16.05 17.07 -0.24
C VAL A 299 -15.48 18.44 0.10
N ARG A 300 -15.99 19.51 -0.52
CA ARG A 300 -15.58 20.90 -0.22
C ARG A 300 -15.90 21.28 1.23
N ALA A 301 -17.08 20.92 1.75
CA ALA A 301 -17.44 21.17 3.14
C ALA A 301 -16.51 20.45 4.13
N LEU A 302 -16.13 19.20 3.85
CA LEU A 302 -15.14 18.48 4.64
C LEU A 302 -13.76 19.17 4.61
N VAL A 303 -13.31 19.59 3.42
CA VAL A 303 -12.05 20.33 3.25
C VAL A 303 -12.07 21.65 4.03
N ALA A 304 -13.15 22.42 3.96
CA ALA A 304 -13.32 23.64 4.74
C ALA A 304 -13.27 23.37 6.25
N ALA A 305 -14.00 22.34 6.72
CA ALA A 305 -14.03 21.95 8.12
C ALA A 305 -12.65 21.50 8.65
N LEU A 306 -11.84 20.83 7.84
CA LEU A 306 -10.47 20.45 8.19
C LEU A 306 -9.51 21.65 8.15
N THR A 307 -9.71 22.57 7.20
CA THR A 307 -8.85 23.76 7.01
C THR A 307 -8.84 24.65 8.25
N VAL A 308 -10.02 24.90 8.85
CA VAL A 308 -10.11 25.70 10.08
C VAL A 308 -9.45 25.04 11.29
N LYS A 309 -9.12 23.75 11.21
CA LYS A 309 -8.40 22.99 12.24
C LYS A 309 -6.88 22.98 12.05
N ILE A 310 -6.34 23.80 11.14
CA ILE A 310 -4.91 23.98 10.91
C ILE A 310 -4.44 25.31 11.55
N PRO A 311 -4.08 25.34 12.85
CA PRO A 311 -3.61 26.56 13.50
C PRO A 311 -2.21 26.94 13.02
N SER A 312 -1.79 28.18 13.26
CA SER A 312 -0.49 28.73 12.82
C SER A 312 0.71 27.92 13.33
N ASN A 313 0.64 27.40 14.56
CA ASN A 313 1.69 26.64 15.25
C ASN A 313 1.70 25.13 14.97
N MET A 314 0.84 24.62 14.09
CA MET A 314 0.84 23.20 13.73
C MET A 314 2.01 22.88 12.78
N ASP A 315 2.90 21.98 13.21
CA ASP A 315 4.01 21.49 12.41
C ASP A 315 3.60 20.28 11.55
N PHE A 316 3.87 20.37 10.25
CA PHE A 316 3.70 19.28 9.30
C PHE A 316 5.05 18.66 8.94
N LYS A 317 5.05 17.36 8.64
CA LYS A 317 6.17 16.69 7.95
C LYS A 317 6.00 16.79 6.43
N ALA A 318 7.10 16.66 5.69
CA ALA A 318 7.06 16.66 4.21
C ALA A 318 6.09 15.60 3.64
N GLN A 319 6.04 14.41 4.26
CA GLN A 319 5.10 13.36 3.88
C GLN A 319 3.65 13.77 4.09
N GLU A 320 3.35 14.45 5.19
CA GLU A 320 2.00 14.89 5.53
C GLU A 320 1.51 15.97 4.54
N ILE A 321 2.40 16.90 4.14
CA ILE A 321 2.10 17.87 3.06
C ILE A 321 1.83 17.16 1.73
N GLY A 322 2.73 16.27 1.31
CA GLY A 322 2.57 15.56 0.04
C GLY A 322 1.29 14.72 -0.01
N ASN A 323 0.95 14.02 1.08
CA ASN A 323 -0.27 13.22 1.18
C ASN A 323 -1.53 14.09 1.20
N ALA A 324 -1.52 15.21 1.93
CA ALA A 324 -2.65 16.12 2.00
C ALA A 324 -3.03 16.65 0.61
N PHE A 325 -2.06 17.17 -0.14
CA PHE A 325 -2.29 17.66 -1.49
C PHE A 325 -2.67 16.55 -2.48
N TYR A 326 -2.03 15.37 -2.39
CA TYR A 326 -2.41 14.23 -3.24
C TYR A 326 -3.87 13.80 -3.05
N GLY A 327 -4.40 13.98 -1.84
CA GLY A 327 -5.82 13.79 -1.54
C GLY A 327 -6.76 14.68 -2.34
N LEU A 328 -6.32 15.87 -2.75
CA LEU A 328 -7.12 16.85 -3.49
C LEU A 328 -7.15 16.61 -5.00
N GLN A 329 -6.54 15.52 -5.49
CA GLN A 329 -6.38 15.28 -6.92
C GLN A 329 -7.71 15.20 -7.71
N GLY A 330 -8.82 14.83 -7.06
CA GLY A 330 -10.14 14.78 -7.69
C GLY A 330 -10.95 16.07 -7.60
N MET A 331 -10.43 17.09 -6.90
CA MET A 331 -11.11 18.38 -6.73
C MET A 331 -10.83 19.34 -7.89
N THR A 332 -11.78 20.23 -8.15
CA THR A 332 -11.56 21.38 -9.04
C THR A 332 -11.26 22.64 -8.23
N ASP A 333 -10.83 23.67 -8.94
CA ASP A 333 -10.51 24.95 -8.34
C ASP A 333 -11.73 25.60 -7.66
N SER A 334 -11.64 25.78 -6.34
CA SER A 334 -12.69 26.28 -5.47
C SER A 334 -12.09 27.08 -4.31
N ASP A 335 -12.88 27.94 -3.69
CA ASP A 335 -12.42 28.76 -2.56
C ASP A 335 -11.97 27.89 -1.38
N GLU A 336 -12.64 26.76 -1.13
CA GLU A 336 -12.27 25.80 -0.09
C GLU A 336 -10.92 25.12 -0.39
N ALA A 337 -10.69 24.71 -1.64
CA ALA A 337 -9.42 24.12 -2.06
C ALA A 337 -8.27 25.14 -1.96
N ARG A 338 -8.50 26.38 -2.40
CA ARG A 338 -7.53 27.49 -2.29
C ARG A 338 -7.23 27.83 -0.84
N ALA A 339 -8.24 27.89 0.04
CA ALA A 339 -8.05 28.16 1.46
C ALA A 339 -7.19 27.09 2.13
N LEU A 340 -7.46 25.81 1.86
CA LEU A 340 -6.64 24.69 2.35
C LEU A 340 -5.20 24.81 1.84
N MET A 341 -5.03 25.08 0.54
CA MET A 341 -3.73 25.24 -0.09
C MET A 341 -2.93 26.38 0.55
N ALA A 342 -3.55 27.53 0.79
CA ALA A 342 -2.93 28.65 1.49
C ALA A 342 -2.51 28.27 2.92
N ALA A 343 -3.37 27.54 3.64
CA ALA A 343 -3.08 27.09 5.01
C ALA A 343 -1.89 26.11 5.07
N LEU A 344 -1.85 25.12 4.17
CA LEU A 344 -0.77 24.13 4.09
C LEU A 344 0.54 24.72 3.55
N THR A 345 0.45 25.63 2.58
CA THR A 345 1.62 26.30 1.99
C THR A 345 2.42 27.06 3.04
N LYS A 346 1.74 27.72 3.99
CA LYS A 346 2.37 28.40 5.13
C LYS A 346 3.16 27.46 6.04
N LYS A 347 2.97 26.14 5.96
CA LYS A 347 3.69 25.14 6.76
C LYS A 347 4.97 24.64 6.10
N ILE A 348 5.10 24.79 4.79
CA ILE A 348 6.27 24.30 4.04
C ILE A 348 7.59 24.96 4.47
N PRO A 349 7.65 26.27 4.78
CA PRO A 349 8.89 26.92 5.20
C PRO A 349 9.54 26.29 6.45
N SER A 350 8.76 25.87 7.45
CA SER A 350 9.29 25.31 8.71
C SER A 350 9.88 23.91 8.54
N ILE A 351 9.52 23.20 7.47
CA ILE A 351 10.04 21.86 7.17
C ILE A 351 11.47 21.98 6.65
N ARG A 352 12.40 21.24 7.24
CA ARG A 352 13.80 21.26 6.79
C ARG A 352 13.88 20.75 5.36
N VAL A 353 14.70 21.42 4.57
CA VAL A 353 14.91 21.12 3.14
C VAL A 353 15.28 19.64 2.92
N ARG A 354 16.18 19.08 3.75
CA ARG A 354 16.60 17.67 3.73
C ARG A 354 15.50 16.63 4.03
N ASP A 355 14.36 17.06 4.59
CA ASP A 355 13.27 16.14 4.97
C ASP A 355 12.30 15.89 3.80
N PHE A 356 12.38 16.69 2.74
CA PHE A 356 11.61 16.47 1.51
C PHE A 356 12.23 15.38 0.64
N ARG A 357 11.36 14.48 0.15
CA ARG A 357 11.68 13.51 -0.90
C ARG A 357 11.00 13.90 -2.21
N ALA A 358 11.52 13.43 -3.34
CA ALA A 358 10.93 13.65 -4.67
C ALA A 358 9.44 13.29 -4.71
N GLN A 359 9.07 12.17 -4.07
CA GLN A 359 7.67 11.73 -3.98
C GLN A 359 6.77 12.76 -3.27
N ASN A 360 7.26 13.49 -2.27
CA ASN A 360 6.44 14.46 -1.56
C ASN A 360 6.11 15.67 -2.44
N ILE A 361 7.09 16.15 -3.19
CA ILE A 361 6.90 17.23 -4.16
C ILE A 361 5.97 16.76 -5.29
N ALA A 362 6.24 15.60 -5.87
CA ALA A 362 5.44 15.03 -6.95
C ALA A 362 3.98 14.82 -6.55
N ASN A 363 3.74 14.27 -5.36
CA ASN A 363 2.39 14.09 -4.84
C ASN A 363 1.67 15.42 -4.62
N ALA A 364 2.39 16.43 -4.12
CA ALA A 364 1.82 17.75 -3.91
C ALA A 364 1.40 18.41 -5.22
N LEU A 365 2.27 18.33 -6.24
CA LEU A 365 1.99 18.90 -7.56
C LEU A 365 0.91 18.11 -8.30
N TYR A 366 0.92 16.77 -8.22
CA TYR A 366 -0.14 15.94 -8.81
C TYR A 366 -1.53 16.30 -8.28
N GLY A 367 -1.62 16.66 -7.00
CA GLY A 367 -2.85 17.16 -6.37
C GLY A 367 -3.44 18.41 -7.02
N LEU A 368 -2.68 19.13 -7.86
CA LEU A 368 -3.11 20.36 -8.53
C LEU A 368 -3.78 20.11 -9.89
N LYS A 369 -3.97 18.85 -10.32
CA LYS A 369 -4.42 18.51 -11.68
C LYS A 369 -5.78 19.08 -12.10
N GLY A 370 -6.60 19.52 -11.14
CA GLY A 370 -7.90 20.18 -11.35
C GLY A 370 -7.93 21.66 -10.96
N MET A 371 -6.80 22.24 -10.57
CA MET A 371 -6.67 23.63 -10.14
C MET A 371 -6.36 24.54 -11.32
N THR A 372 -6.65 25.84 -11.22
CA THR A 372 -6.22 26.85 -12.20
C THR A 372 -5.02 27.66 -11.69
N ASP A 373 -4.41 28.47 -12.55
CA ASP A 373 -3.27 29.32 -12.17
C ASP A 373 -3.71 30.50 -11.29
N SER A 374 -3.80 30.23 -9.98
CA SER A 374 -4.14 31.18 -8.92
C SER A 374 -2.91 31.60 -8.11
N ASP A 375 -3.06 32.65 -7.30
CA ASP A 375 -2.00 33.11 -6.41
C ASP A 375 -1.61 32.05 -5.37
N GLU A 376 -2.56 31.26 -4.90
CA GLU A 376 -2.31 30.13 -3.99
C GLU A 376 -1.46 29.04 -4.65
N VAL A 377 -1.75 28.70 -5.90
CA VAL A 377 -0.97 27.72 -6.67
C VAL A 377 0.45 28.24 -6.90
N ARG A 378 0.59 29.50 -7.29
CA ARG A 378 1.92 30.14 -7.46
C ARG A 378 2.70 30.19 -6.15
N ALA A 379 2.05 30.47 -5.03
CA ALA A 379 2.66 30.49 -3.70
C ALA A 379 3.14 29.10 -3.27
N LEU A 380 2.32 28.06 -3.48
CA LEU A 380 2.69 26.67 -3.24
C LEU A 380 3.90 26.28 -4.08
N MET A 381 3.86 26.59 -5.39
CA MET A 381 4.96 26.35 -6.32
C MET A 381 6.26 27.01 -5.85
N ALA A 382 6.20 28.27 -5.43
CA ALA A 382 7.35 28.99 -4.89
C ALA A 382 7.90 28.34 -3.61
N ALA A 383 7.02 27.88 -2.72
CA ALA A 383 7.42 27.22 -1.47
C ALA A 383 8.07 25.85 -1.72
N LEU A 384 7.50 25.03 -2.61
CA LEU A 384 8.04 23.72 -2.98
C LEU A 384 9.35 23.82 -3.77
N THR A 385 9.47 24.80 -4.67
CA THR A 385 10.69 25.04 -5.47
C THR A 385 11.92 25.23 -4.59
N LYS A 386 11.79 25.94 -3.46
CA LYS A 386 12.88 26.13 -2.50
C LYS A 386 13.35 24.81 -1.83
N LYS A 387 12.57 23.74 -1.93
CA LYS A 387 12.89 22.41 -1.36
C LYS A 387 13.51 21.46 -2.39
N ILE A 388 13.41 21.76 -3.69
CA ILE A 388 13.90 20.89 -4.77
C ILE A 388 15.44 20.73 -4.80
N PRO A 389 16.27 21.79 -4.61
CA PRO A 389 17.73 21.68 -4.77
C PRO A 389 18.43 20.63 -3.89
N SER A 390 17.81 20.16 -2.80
CA SER A 390 18.38 19.11 -1.94
C SER A 390 17.95 17.69 -2.29
N ILE A 391 17.00 17.52 -3.21
CA ILE A 391 16.44 16.23 -3.56
C ILE A 391 17.33 15.58 -4.62
N ARG A 392 18.01 14.50 -4.24
CA ARG A 392 18.95 13.80 -5.12
C ARG A 392 18.29 12.73 -6.02
N ASP A 393 17.06 12.32 -5.70
CA ASP A 393 16.42 11.13 -6.29
C ASP A 393 15.09 11.44 -7.00
N PHE A 394 15.07 12.39 -7.94
CA PHE A 394 13.91 12.56 -8.82
C PHE A 394 13.85 11.45 -9.88
N ARG A 395 12.84 10.58 -9.78
CA ARG A 395 12.56 9.54 -10.80
C ARG A 395 11.56 10.06 -11.84
N ALA A 396 11.48 9.42 -13.00
CA ALA A 396 10.48 9.69 -14.06
C ALA A 396 9.10 9.92 -13.50
N GLN A 397 8.61 8.96 -12.71
CA GLN A 397 7.28 9.00 -12.13
C GLN A 397 7.04 10.29 -11.33
N ASN A 398 8.05 10.77 -10.61
CA ASN A 398 7.92 11.99 -9.82
C ASN A 398 7.78 13.23 -10.71
N ILE A 399 8.53 13.27 -11.81
CA ILE A 399 8.50 14.37 -12.76
C ILE A 399 7.20 14.31 -13.56
N ALA A 400 6.80 13.14 -14.07
CA ALA A 400 5.53 12.91 -14.77
C ALA A 400 4.34 13.35 -13.92
N ASN A 401 4.29 12.90 -12.66
CA ASN A 401 3.22 13.29 -11.74
C ASN A 401 3.18 14.80 -11.52
N ALA A 402 4.36 15.45 -11.39
CA ALA A 402 4.44 16.90 -11.23
C ALA A 402 3.97 17.66 -12.47
N LEU A 403 4.38 17.23 -13.67
CA LEU A 403 4.02 17.86 -14.94
C LEU A 403 2.53 17.71 -15.22
N TYR A 404 1.99 16.51 -15.01
CA TYR A 404 0.56 16.24 -15.18
C TYR A 404 -0.31 17.00 -14.18
N GLY A 405 0.17 17.12 -12.94
CA GLY A 405 -0.46 17.95 -11.92
C GLY A 405 -0.60 19.41 -12.31
N LEU A 406 0.30 19.91 -13.15
CA LEU A 406 0.29 21.27 -13.68
C LEU A 406 -0.27 21.34 -15.11
N LYS A 407 -1.04 20.33 -15.54
CA LYS A 407 -1.73 20.36 -16.83
C LYS A 407 -2.67 21.57 -16.88
N GLY A 408 -2.59 22.34 -17.96
CA GLY A 408 -3.31 23.62 -18.09
C GLY A 408 -2.58 24.84 -17.50
N MET A 409 -1.45 24.67 -16.80
CA MET A 409 -0.64 25.77 -16.26
C MET A 409 0.71 25.87 -16.98
N THR A 410 0.68 26.21 -18.28
CA THR A 410 1.85 26.14 -19.19
C THR A 410 3.11 26.81 -18.64
N GLU A 411 3.00 28.02 -18.11
CA GLU A 411 4.16 28.77 -17.59
C GLU A 411 4.75 28.14 -16.32
N LEU A 412 3.92 27.63 -15.41
CA LEU A 412 4.37 26.96 -14.20
C LEU A 412 4.97 25.60 -14.51
N ARG A 413 4.36 24.85 -15.43
CA ARG A 413 4.84 23.57 -15.94
C ARG A 413 6.24 23.70 -16.54
N ALA A 414 6.48 24.73 -17.36
CA ALA A 414 7.78 24.98 -17.99
C ALA A 414 8.92 25.21 -16.98
N LYS A 415 8.60 25.64 -15.75
CA LYS A 415 9.60 25.83 -14.68
C LYS A 415 10.08 24.51 -14.10
N ILE A 416 9.25 23.46 -14.06
CA ILE A 416 9.59 22.18 -13.42
C ILE A 416 10.91 21.62 -13.97
N PRO A 417 11.11 21.48 -15.30
CA PRO A 417 12.36 20.94 -15.81
C PRO A 417 13.57 21.87 -15.69
N SER A 418 13.36 23.17 -15.49
CA SER A 418 14.47 24.10 -15.25
C SER A 418 15.00 24.04 -13.81
N ILE A 419 14.15 23.63 -12.87
CA ILE A 419 14.50 23.53 -11.45
C ILE A 419 15.21 22.19 -11.14
N MET A 420 14.95 21.18 -11.97
CA MET A 420 15.58 19.86 -11.89
C MET A 420 16.78 19.83 -12.85
N ASP A 421 17.99 19.74 -12.33
CA ASP A 421 19.21 19.69 -13.15
C ASP A 421 19.26 18.39 -13.98
N PHE A 422 18.86 18.47 -15.25
CA PHE A 422 18.79 17.35 -16.17
C PHE A 422 20.07 17.24 -17.02
N ASN A 423 21.12 16.62 -16.49
CA ASN A 423 22.23 16.15 -17.32
C ASN A 423 21.85 14.87 -18.10
N ALA A 424 22.73 14.39 -19.00
CA ALA A 424 22.47 13.22 -19.83
C ALA A 424 22.09 11.95 -19.03
N GLN A 425 22.78 11.71 -17.90
CA GLN A 425 22.46 10.57 -17.02
C GLN A 425 21.10 10.75 -16.34
N ALA A 426 20.76 11.97 -15.91
CA ALA A 426 19.48 12.27 -15.31
C ALA A 426 18.32 12.11 -16.31
N ILE A 427 18.50 12.55 -17.56
CA ILE A 427 17.53 12.30 -18.64
C ILE A 427 17.39 10.80 -18.89
N GLY A 428 18.51 10.07 -19.04
CA GLY A 428 18.49 8.63 -19.26
C GLY A 428 17.78 7.87 -18.13
N ASN A 429 18.03 8.23 -16.88
CA ASN A 429 17.38 7.63 -15.72
C ASN A 429 15.90 8.04 -15.58
N ALA A 430 15.56 9.28 -15.96
CA ALA A 430 14.17 9.72 -16.02
C ALA A 430 13.44 8.89 -17.06
N ILE A 431 13.88 8.84 -18.31
CA ILE A 431 13.18 8.06 -19.35
C ILE A 431 13.16 6.56 -18.99
N TYR A 432 14.24 6.00 -18.44
CA TYR A 432 14.28 4.61 -17.95
C TYR A 432 13.17 4.28 -16.93
N GLY A 433 12.75 5.24 -16.10
CA GLY A 433 11.67 5.03 -15.16
C GLY A 433 10.29 4.87 -15.82
N LEU A 434 10.13 5.23 -17.09
CA LEU A 434 8.92 4.95 -17.87
C LEU A 434 8.65 3.45 -18.04
N GLN A 435 9.66 2.58 -17.90
CA GLN A 435 9.49 1.12 -18.01
C GLN A 435 8.43 0.54 -17.04
N GLY A 436 8.20 1.22 -15.92
CA GLY A 436 7.23 0.83 -14.90
C GLY A 436 5.89 1.55 -15.03
N MET A 437 5.73 2.35 -16.08
CA MET A 437 4.55 3.14 -16.37
C MET A 437 3.80 2.53 -17.56
N THR A 438 2.48 2.59 -17.51
CA THR A 438 1.64 2.39 -18.71
C THR A 438 1.70 3.64 -19.57
N ASP A 439 1.42 3.52 -20.86
CA ASP A 439 1.22 4.68 -21.72
C ASP A 439 -0.02 5.47 -21.28
N SER A 440 0.21 6.54 -20.53
CA SER A 440 -0.82 7.42 -19.98
C SER A 440 -0.51 8.87 -20.35
N ASP A 441 -1.49 9.75 -20.18
CA ASP A 441 -1.30 11.18 -20.41
C ASP A 441 -0.14 11.74 -19.55
N GLU A 442 0.03 11.27 -18.32
CA GLU A 442 1.18 11.61 -17.46
C GLU A 442 2.53 11.23 -18.11
N ALA A 443 2.60 10.03 -18.69
CA ALA A 443 3.80 9.52 -19.34
C ALA A 443 4.10 10.34 -20.61
N ARG A 444 3.07 10.62 -21.42
CA ARG A 444 3.17 11.43 -22.65
C ARG A 444 3.58 12.87 -22.36
N ASP A 445 3.01 13.47 -21.31
CA ASP A 445 3.38 14.81 -20.85
C ASP A 445 4.85 14.90 -20.42
N LEU A 446 5.35 13.86 -19.76
CA LEU A 446 6.76 13.75 -19.43
C LEU A 446 7.62 13.62 -20.69
N MET A 447 7.25 12.72 -21.61
CA MET A 447 7.98 12.53 -22.87
C MET A 447 8.10 13.84 -23.64
N ALA A 448 7.00 14.56 -23.82
CA ALA A 448 6.98 15.85 -24.52
C ALA A 448 7.92 16.89 -23.89
N GLU A 449 7.98 16.99 -22.56
CA GLU A 449 8.88 17.93 -21.88
C GLU A 449 10.35 17.49 -21.92
N LEU A 450 10.63 16.19 -21.77
CA LEU A 450 12.00 15.68 -21.89
C LEU A 450 12.54 15.87 -23.31
N THR A 451 11.71 15.66 -24.34
CA THR A 451 12.04 15.91 -25.75
C THR A 451 12.54 17.34 -25.97
N LYS A 452 11.89 18.35 -25.37
CA LYS A 452 12.31 19.75 -25.47
C LYS A 452 13.69 20.02 -24.86
N LYS A 453 14.11 19.23 -23.85
CA LYS A 453 15.38 19.41 -23.15
C LYS A 453 16.55 18.69 -23.83
N ILE A 454 16.31 17.51 -24.39
CA ILE A 454 17.34 16.67 -25.02
C ILE A 454 18.27 17.45 -25.98
N PRO A 455 17.78 18.34 -26.88
CA PRO A 455 18.65 19.09 -27.78
C PRO A 455 19.76 19.87 -27.06
N SER A 456 19.46 20.46 -25.91
CA SER A 456 20.41 21.28 -25.12
C SER A 456 21.42 20.46 -24.31
N ILE A 457 21.19 19.15 -24.14
CA ILE A 457 22.06 18.28 -23.35
C ILE A 457 23.18 17.71 -24.23
N MET A 458 24.41 17.95 -23.81
CA MET A 458 25.61 17.36 -24.40
C MET A 458 25.97 16.04 -23.69
N ASP A 459 26.82 15.23 -24.33
CA ASP A 459 27.50 14.09 -23.68
C ASP A 459 26.63 12.92 -23.20
N PHE A 460 25.66 12.51 -24.04
CA PHE A 460 24.99 11.23 -23.85
C PHE A 460 25.96 10.05 -24.03
N ASN A 461 26.26 9.35 -22.94
CA ASN A 461 27.03 8.12 -22.99
C ASN A 461 26.15 6.90 -23.36
N ALA A 462 26.79 5.76 -23.64
CA ALA A 462 26.09 4.54 -24.05
C ALA A 462 25.04 4.06 -23.03
N GLN A 463 25.36 4.15 -21.73
CA GLN A 463 24.45 3.75 -20.67
C GLN A 463 23.22 4.65 -20.61
N ALA A 464 23.38 5.97 -20.65
CA ALA A 464 22.30 6.94 -20.59
C ALA A 464 21.33 6.77 -21.77
N ILE A 465 21.86 6.57 -22.99
CA ILE A 465 21.06 6.32 -24.19
C ILE A 465 20.36 4.97 -24.15
N GLY A 466 21.09 3.90 -23.78
CA GLY A 466 20.50 2.57 -23.65
C GLY A 466 19.37 2.54 -22.62
N ASN A 467 19.57 3.18 -21.46
CA ASN A 467 18.55 3.34 -20.43
C ASN A 467 17.33 4.14 -20.92
N ALA A 468 17.56 5.22 -21.66
CA ALA A 468 16.49 6.04 -22.21
C ALA A 468 15.58 5.22 -23.14
N PHE A 469 16.16 4.59 -24.17
CA PHE A 469 15.36 3.79 -25.09
C PHE A 469 14.70 2.58 -24.40
N TYR A 470 15.38 1.92 -23.46
CA TYR A 470 14.79 0.82 -22.70
C TYR A 470 13.53 1.24 -21.92
N GLY A 471 13.47 2.49 -21.47
CA GLY A 471 12.30 3.06 -20.82
C GLY A 471 11.04 3.07 -21.68
N LEU A 472 11.18 3.09 -23.00
CA LEU A 472 10.06 3.14 -23.95
C LEU A 472 9.35 1.80 -24.15
N GLN A 473 9.86 0.69 -23.59
CA GLN A 473 9.34 -0.66 -23.83
C GLN A 473 7.84 -0.86 -23.52
N GLY A 474 7.28 -0.04 -22.60
CA GLY A 474 5.88 -0.10 -22.19
C GLY A 474 5.01 0.98 -22.82
N MET A 475 5.59 1.84 -23.67
CA MET A 475 4.88 2.92 -24.37
C MET A 475 4.30 2.41 -25.68
N THR A 476 3.13 2.93 -26.07
CA THR A 476 2.58 2.65 -27.41
C THR A 476 3.14 3.66 -28.42
N ASP A 477 2.93 3.34 -29.70
CA ASP A 477 3.38 4.18 -30.81
C ASP A 477 2.58 5.50 -30.94
N SER A 478 2.88 6.42 -30.03
CA SER A 478 2.33 7.76 -29.95
C SER A 478 3.25 8.79 -30.61
N TYR A 479 2.70 9.95 -30.95
CA TYR A 479 3.48 11.08 -31.46
C TYR A 479 4.60 11.46 -30.48
N GLU A 480 4.31 11.53 -29.18
CA GLU A 480 5.29 11.88 -28.15
C GLU A 480 6.41 10.86 -28.03
N ALA A 481 6.10 9.57 -28.14
CA ALA A 481 7.11 8.51 -28.12
C ALA A 481 8.01 8.57 -29.36
N ARG A 482 7.45 8.83 -30.56
CA ARG A 482 8.22 9.03 -31.80
C ARG A 482 9.12 10.26 -31.73
N ASP A 483 8.60 11.39 -31.27
CA ASP A 483 9.35 12.64 -31.11
C ASP A 483 10.52 12.47 -30.13
N LEU A 484 10.27 11.82 -28.99
CA LEU A 484 11.30 11.50 -28.02
C LEU A 484 12.36 10.57 -28.62
N MET A 485 11.94 9.56 -29.36
CA MET A 485 12.83 8.63 -30.06
C MET A 485 13.72 9.37 -31.07
N ALA A 486 13.15 10.29 -31.86
CA ALA A 486 13.89 11.10 -32.82
C ALA A 486 14.94 11.97 -32.12
N ALA A 487 14.56 12.65 -31.03
CA ALA A 487 15.46 13.49 -30.25
C ALA A 487 16.61 12.67 -29.63
N LEU A 488 16.34 11.49 -29.07
CA LEU A 488 17.36 10.58 -28.53
C LEU A 488 18.25 9.99 -29.63
N THR A 489 17.69 9.68 -30.80
CA THR A 489 18.44 9.15 -31.95
C THR A 489 19.52 10.13 -32.39
N ALA A 490 19.22 11.42 -32.40
CA ALA A 490 20.18 12.48 -32.69
C ALA A 490 21.33 12.59 -31.65
N LYS A 491 21.17 11.96 -30.48
CA LYS A 491 22.15 11.95 -29.38
C LYS A 491 22.87 10.62 -29.21
N ILE A 492 22.70 9.66 -30.11
CA ILE A 492 23.43 8.40 -30.06
C ILE A 492 24.95 8.66 -30.14
N PRO A 493 25.75 8.24 -29.16
CA PRO A 493 27.19 8.47 -29.16
C PRO A 493 27.92 7.69 -30.25
N SER A 494 29.17 8.08 -30.48
CA SER A 494 30.06 7.40 -31.43
C SER A 494 30.28 5.93 -31.05
N ILE A 495 30.45 5.64 -29.76
CA ILE A 495 30.70 4.33 -29.17
C ILE A 495 29.45 3.87 -28.40
N LEU A 496 28.91 2.70 -28.77
CA LEU A 496 27.89 1.98 -28.02
C LEU A 496 28.42 0.60 -27.62
N ASP A 497 28.06 0.15 -26.42
CA ASP A 497 28.27 -1.24 -26.01
C ASP A 497 27.08 -2.13 -26.43
N SER A 498 27.26 -3.46 -26.36
CA SER A 498 26.22 -4.41 -26.75
C SER A 498 24.98 -4.32 -25.87
N GLN A 499 25.10 -3.87 -24.62
CA GLN A 499 23.96 -3.70 -23.71
C GLN A 499 23.11 -2.53 -24.15
N ALA A 500 23.71 -1.38 -24.47
CA ALA A 500 23.01 -0.20 -24.93
C ALA A 500 22.24 -0.46 -26.23
N ILE A 501 22.82 -1.20 -27.18
CA ILE A 501 22.12 -1.60 -28.41
C ILE A 501 20.96 -2.55 -28.10
N GLY A 502 21.21 -3.62 -27.32
CA GLY A 502 20.17 -4.57 -26.95
C GLY A 502 19.00 -3.90 -26.22
N ASN A 503 19.31 -2.99 -25.30
CA ASN A 503 18.33 -2.20 -24.57
C ASN A 503 17.54 -1.25 -25.48
N ALA A 504 18.20 -0.62 -26.45
CA ALA A 504 17.55 0.31 -27.36
C ALA A 504 16.54 -0.39 -28.28
N ILE A 505 16.92 -1.55 -28.83
CA ILE A 505 16.02 -2.36 -29.66
C ILE A 505 14.89 -2.96 -28.81
N TYR A 506 15.18 -3.41 -27.60
CA TYR A 506 14.17 -3.89 -26.66
C TYR A 506 13.12 -2.82 -26.32
N GLY A 507 13.49 -1.54 -26.33
CA GLY A 507 12.57 -0.42 -26.16
C GLY A 507 11.49 -0.30 -27.23
N LEU A 508 11.62 -1.00 -28.37
CA LEU A 508 10.73 -0.88 -29.53
C LEU A 508 9.50 -1.81 -29.50
N GLN A 509 9.29 -2.57 -28.41
CA GLN A 509 8.22 -3.58 -28.32
C GLN A 509 6.81 -3.07 -28.62
N GLY A 510 6.54 -1.77 -28.43
CA GLY A 510 5.25 -1.13 -28.71
C GLY A 510 5.24 -0.18 -29.91
N MET A 511 6.33 -0.12 -30.68
CA MET A 511 6.53 0.85 -31.78
C MET A 511 6.24 0.20 -33.13
N THR A 512 5.53 0.88 -34.04
CA THR A 512 5.32 0.39 -35.40
C THR A 512 6.42 0.90 -36.36
N ASP A 513 6.38 0.44 -37.62
CA ASP A 513 7.23 1.01 -38.65
C ASP A 513 6.89 2.49 -38.87
N SER A 514 7.87 3.35 -38.62
CA SER A 514 7.79 4.80 -38.75
C SER A 514 9.14 5.33 -39.23
N PRO A 515 9.19 6.55 -39.81
CA PRO A 515 10.46 7.18 -40.16
C PRO A 515 11.43 7.26 -38.98
N GLU A 516 10.93 7.53 -37.77
CA GLU A 516 11.71 7.65 -36.54
C GLU A 516 12.29 6.30 -36.12
N THR A 517 11.45 5.25 -36.13
CA THR A 517 11.85 3.88 -35.87
C THR A 517 12.93 3.41 -36.86
N ARG A 518 12.76 3.68 -38.16
CA ARG A 518 13.76 3.37 -39.18
C ARG A 518 15.06 4.15 -38.99
N ALA A 519 14.97 5.42 -38.62
CA ALA A 519 16.14 6.26 -38.36
C ALA A 519 16.95 5.72 -37.18
N LEU A 520 16.29 5.33 -36.09
CA LEU A 520 16.93 4.67 -34.95
C LEU A 520 17.61 3.37 -35.38
N MET A 521 16.89 2.48 -36.08
CA MET A 521 17.43 1.20 -36.54
C MET A 521 18.64 1.39 -37.47
N ALA A 522 18.59 2.37 -38.36
CA ALA A 522 19.72 2.72 -39.23
C ALA A 522 20.92 3.24 -38.42
N ALA A 523 20.67 4.06 -37.40
CA ALA A 523 21.72 4.56 -36.50
C ALA A 523 22.37 3.43 -35.70
N LEU A 524 21.59 2.52 -35.11
CA LEU A 524 22.08 1.37 -34.34
C LEU A 524 22.83 0.37 -35.22
N THR A 525 22.32 0.08 -36.42
CA THR A 525 22.95 -0.85 -37.38
C THR A 525 24.39 -0.45 -37.70
N LYS A 526 24.64 0.86 -37.87
CA LYS A 526 26.00 1.39 -38.12
C LYS A 526 26.97 1.15 -36.96
N LYS A 527 26.47 0.87 -35.74
CA LYS A 527 27.29 0.66 -34.54
C LYS A 527 27.63 -0.81 -34.30
N ILE A 528 26.81 -1.73 -34.79
CA ILE A 528 26.99 -3.18 -34.60
C ILE A 528 28.40 -3.66 -35.00
N PRO A 529 28.99 -3.26 -36.16
CA PRO A 529 30.32 -3.76 -36.56
C PRO A 529 31.45 -3.39 -35.60
N SER A 530 31.27 -2.35 -34.78
CA SER A 530 32.29 -1.90 -33.82
C SER A 530 32.30 -2.70 -32.51
N ILE A 531 31.32 -3.58 -32.30
CA ILE A 531 31.17 -4.35 -31.07
C ILE A 531 31.89 -5.69 -31.21
N ARG A 532 32.86 -5.93 -30.32
CA ARG A 532 33.67 -7.16 -30.32
C ARG A 532 32.99 -8.34 -29.62
N ASP A 533 32.07 -8.08 -28.69
CA ASP A 533 31.46 -9.13 -27.88
C ASP A 533 29.97 -8.85 -27.60
N PHE A 534 29.12 -9.63 -28.25
CA PHE A 534 27.66 -9.57 -28.09
C PHE A 534 27.21 -10.67 -27.13
N ARG A 535 26.87 -10.28 -25.91
CA ARG A 535 26.33 -11.22 -24.91
C ARG A 535 25.00 -11.79 -25.38
N ALA A 536 24.77 -13.08 -25.14
CA ALA A 536 23.52 -13.76 -25.51
C ALA A 536 22.26 -13.05 -24.98
N GLN A 537 22.30 -12.50 -23.76
CA GLN A 537 21.19 -11.72 -23.21
C GLN A 537 20.85 -10.48 -24.05
N ASN A 538 21.87 -9.79 -24.59
CA ASN A 538 21.68 -8.57 -25.36
C ASN A 538 21.10 -8.88 -26.75
N ILE A 539 21.51 -10.01 -27.34
CA ILE A 539 20.90 -10.56 -28.56
C ILE A 539 19.44 -10.92 -28.30
N ALA A 540 19.16 -11.63 -27.21
CA ALA A 540 17.80 -12.01 -26.84
C ALA A 540 16.90 -10.78 -26.65
N ASN A 541 17.39 -9.75 -25.95
CA ASN A 541 16.68 -8.47 -25.80
C ASN A 541 16.40 -7.82 -27.16
N ALA A 542 17.39 -7.75 -28.05
CA ALA A 542 17.19 -7.17 -29.38
C ALA A 542 16.15 -7.96 -30.20
N LEU A 543 16.28 -9.28 -30.28
CA LEU A 543 15.34 -10.14 -31.02
C LEU A 543 13.92 -10.05 -30.44
N TYR A 544 13.80 -9.98 -29.12
CA TYR A 544 12.49 -9.82 -28.48
C TYR A 544 11.87 -8.46 -28.79
N GLY A 545 12.65 -7.38 -28.83
CA GLY A 545 12.20 -6.05 -29.21
C GLY A 545 11.64 -5.99 -30.63
N LEU A 546 12.21 -6.76 -31.56
CA LEU A 546 11.76 -6.85 -32.95
C LEU A 546 10.48 -7.67 -33.15
N LYS A 547 10.00 -8.39 -32.12
CA LYS A 547 8.93 -9.40 -32.24
C LYS A 547 7.56 -8.81 -32.65
N GLY A 548 7.39 -7.49 -32.64
CA GLY A 548 6.18 -6.78 -33.10
C GLY A 548 6.40 -5.86 -34.32
N MET A 549 7.61 -5.80 -34.88
CA MET A 549 7.96 -4.91 -35.98
C MET A 549 7.83 -5.64 -37.31
N THR A 550 6.60 -5.78 -37.79
CA THR A 550 6.27 -6.35 -39.11
C THR A 550 5.50 -5.36 -39.97
#